data_AF-A0A089N435-F1
#
_entry.id   AF-A0A089N435-F1
#
_cell.length_a   1.000
_cell.length_b   1.000
_cell.length_c   1.000
_cell.angle_alpha   90.00
_cell.angle_beta   90.00
_cell.angle_gamma   90.00
#
_symmetry.space_group_name_H-M   'P 1'
#
loop_
_entity.id
_entity.type
_entity.pdbx_description
1 polymer ?
#
loop_
_entity_poly.entity_id
_entity_poly.type
_entity_poly.pdbx_seq_one_letter_code
_entity_poly.pdbx_strand_id
1 'polypeptide(L)'
;MKHWGRLLLCGALLLGGGAAAAPGNVSAAGGVSIVLDGYPLPFPVEPAVMNGTTMVPFRAISEALGISVQWNQSAKVITATGKTGETTKIVKLTIGSKTAQVNGTAVKLAVAPQTVRGTTMIPLSFFSQQFGAAVSWNQAAKTVSITSPKEELYTLAFYAISSYSQYNLLGGFDDAAFGWSRIGKDGEFTTTGGDFYWPQAAGDVSPESIVQSASTSGQTPYLMVYSSDSSLELTKNLEDAALQARTIDSIVNTAAEKGFKGIMLDLEGLGLTGDKAKAQSDYNAFVRNLSAKARAQGLKLGIAVHPLNSSYGGYDYKTLGTLADELVIMAYAYGDEKSPEPADKVDEAIRLALKMTSKDKLVLGISLQSENSSSVNTKIGLAKRYDLKGIAVWRLGLIAQAAWDQMNESIEFGN
;
A
#
# COMPACT_ATOMS: atom_id res chain seq x y z
N MET A 1 -22.80 19.31 39.25
CA MET A 1 -24.16 19.12 38.70
C MET A 1 -24.08 19.28 37.19
N LYS A 2 -24.36 18.32 36.30
CA LYS A 2 -24.81 16.93 36.38
C LYS A 2 -24.19 16.21 35.16
N HIS A 3 -23.78 14.95 35.36
CA HIS A 3 -23.41 14.02 34.30
C HIS A 3 -24.64 13.51 33.52
N TRP A 4 -24.40 12.96 32.31
CA TRP A 4 -24.94 11.72 31.70
C TRP A 4 -25.08 11.89 30.17
N GLY A 5 -24.84 10.89 29.30
CA GLY A 5 -24.48 9.50 29.52
C GLY A 5 -24.14 8.82 28.18
N ARG A 6 -23.13 7.93 28.21
CA ARG A 6 -22.83 6.95 27.16
C ARG A 6 -23.83 5.80 27.27
N LEU A 7 -24.46 5.41 26.17
CA LEU A 7 -25.32 4.22 26.10
C LEU A 7 -24.55 3.08 25.42
N LEU A 8 -24.03 2.20 26.26
CA LEU A 8 -23.72 0.80 25.96
C LEU A 8 -25.04 0.01 25.96
N LEU A 9 -25.25 -0.84 24.97
CA LEU A 9 -26.33 -1.83 25.01
C LEU A 9 -25.71 -3.24 24.97
N CYS A 10 -25.51 -3.81 26.16
CA CYS A 10 -25.29 -5.24 26.38
C CYS A 10 -26.63 -5.88 26.75
N GLY A 11 -27.12 -6.81 25.95
CA GLY A 11 -28.20 -7.72 26.33
C GLY A 11 -27.62 -9.08 26.70
N ALA A 12 -27.68 -9.45 27.99
CA ALA A 12 -27.35 -10.77 28.48
C ALA A 12 -28.63 -11.61 28.58
N LEU A 13 -28.61 -12.79 27.93
CA LEU A 13 -29.55 -13.88 28.17
C LEU A 13 -28.75 -15.04 28.75
N LEU A 14 -28.93 -15.28 30.05
CA LEU A 14 -28.44 -16.46 30.77
C LEU A 14 -29.49 -17.56 30.66
N LEU A 15 -29.14 -18.65 29.98
CA LEU A 15 -29.76 -19.97 30.18
C LEU A 15 -28.61 -20.97 30.39
N GLY A 16 -28.63 -21.63 31.55
CA GLY A 16 -27.60 -22.56 31.97
C GLY A 16 -27.71 -23.95 31.33
N GLY A 17 -26.66 -24.74 31.53
CA GLY A 17 -26.67 -26.19 31.38
C GLY A 17 -25.52 -26.76 30.55
N GLY A 18 -24.56 -27.37 31.25
CA GLY A 18 -23.59 -28.31 30.66
C GLY A 18 -22.21 -27.71 30.40
N ALA A 19 -21.24 -28.07 31.24
CA ALA A 19 -19.83 -27.93 30.92
C ALA A 19 -19.48 -28.92 29.78
N ALA A 20 -19.80 -28.52 28.54
CA ALA A 20 -19.17 -29.12 27.38
C ALA A 20 -17.75 -28.55 27.32
N ALA A 21 -16.75 -29.40 27.59
CA ALA A 21 -15.37 -29.09 27.27
C ALA A 21 -15.35 -28.60 25.82
N ALA A 22 -15.00 -27.33 25.62
CA ALA A 22 -14.75 -26.82 24.29
C ALA A 22 -13.76 -27.78 23.63
N PRO A 23 -14.05 -28.33 22.44
CA PRO A 23 -13.05 -29.12 21.73
C PRO A 23 -11.84 -28.20 21.60
N GLY A 24 -10.77 -28.54 22.33
CA GLY A 24 -9.51 -27.85 22.20
C GLY A 24 -9.21 -27.85 20.71
N ASN A 25 -8.94 -26.67 20.15
CA ASN A 25 -8.42 -26.58 18.80
C ASN A 25 -7.24 -27.55 18.76
N VAL A 26 -7.43 -28.67 18.07
CA VAL A 26 -6.37 -29.60 17.75
C VAL A 26 -5.45 -28.78 16.87
N SER A 27 -4.39 -28.26 17.47
CA SER A 27 -3.28 -27.64 16.74
C SER A 27 -2.82 -28.70 15.76
N ALA A 28 -3.05 -28.44 14.48
CA ALA A 28 -2.59 -29.30 13.40
C ALA A 28 -1.07 -29.48 13.59
N ALA A 29 -0.65 -30.74 13.69
CA ALA A 29 0.74 -31.10 13.92
C ALA A 29 1.63 -30.62 12.75
N GLY A 30 2.21 -29.43 12.89
CA GLY A 30 3.55 -29.03 12.47
C GLY A 30 3.96 -29.21 11.00
N GLY A 31 3.20 -28.65 10.06
CA GLY A 31 3.66 -28.37 8.69
C GLY A 31 4.67 -27.21 8.63
N VAL A 32 5.47 -27.14 7.56
CA VAL A 32 6.43 -26.04 7.37
C VAL A 32 5.73 -24.83 6.75
N SER A 33 5.92 -23.63 7.29
CA SER A 33 5.37 -22.38 6.75
C SER A 33 6.43 -21.56 6.02
N ILE A 34 6.01 -20.74 5.06
CA ILE A 34 6.84 -19.71 4.42
C ILE A 34 6.21 -18.35 4.71
N VAL A 35 7.04 -17.42 5.17
CA VAL A 35 6.69 -16.02 5.38
C VAL A 35 7.58 -15.19 4.45
N LEU A 36 6.97 -14.32 3.64
CA LEU A 36 7.66 -13.36 2.79
C LEU A 36 7.39 -11.96 3.34
N ASP A 37 8.45 -11.24 3.69
CA ASP A 37 8.41 -9.88 4.23
C ASP A 37 7.53 -9.72 5.48
N GLY A 38 7.39 -10.79 6.27
CA GLY A 38 6.54 -10.78 7.46
C GLY A 38 5.10 -11.23 7.22
N TYR A 39 4.69 -11.44 5.95
CA TYR A 39 3.36 -11.95 5.62
C TYR A 39 3.38 -13.41 5.12
N PRO A 40 2.42 -14.27 5.51
CA PRO A 40 2.34 -15.64 5.01
C PRO A 40 2.26 -15.72 3.48
N LEU A 41 3.07 -16.61 2.91
CA LEU A 41 3.02 -16.93 1.49
C LEU A 41 2.29 -18.27 1.31
N PRO A 42 1.05 -18.30 0.77
CA PRO A 42 0.37 -19.56 0.48
C PRO A 42 1.08 -20.31 -0.66
N PHE A 43 1.08 -21.63 -0.58
CA PHE A 43 1.67 -22.51 -1.59
C PHE A 43 0.83 -23.77 -1.80
N PRO A 44 0.85 -24.35 -3.02
CA PRO A 44 0.06 -25.54 -3.35
C PRO A 44 0.60 -26.81 -2.69
N VAL A 45 1.88 -26.82 -2.30
CA VAL A 45 2.58 -27.97 -1.69
C VAL A 45 3.48 -27.45 -0.60
N GLU A 46 3.42 -28.07 0.58
CA GLU A 46 4.25 -27.70 1.72
C GLU A 46 5.75 -27.87 1.42
N PRO A 47 6.62 -27.00 1.97
CA PRO A 47 8.05 -27.23 1.97
C PRO A 47 8.39 -28.59 2.58
N ALA A 48 9.39 -29.25 2.01
CA ALA A 48 9.78 -30.59 2.41
C ALA A 48 11.27 -30.65 2.69
N VAL A 49 11.67 -31.41 3.72
CA VAL A 49 13.09 -31.71 3.95
C VAL A 49 13.45 -32.96 3.16
N MET A 50 14.41 -32.84 2.24
CA MET A 50 14.92 -33.95 1.45
C MET A 50 16.43 -34.05 1.64
N ASN A 51 16.91 -35.20 2.13
CA ASN A 51 18.35 -35.41 2.40
C ASN A 51 18.98 -34.29 3.24
N GLY A 52 18.28 -33.85 4.29
CA GLY A 52 18.74 -32.75 5.16
C GLY A 52 18.68 -31.35 4.54
N THR A 53 18.12 -31.21 3.33
CA THR A 53 17.96 -29.92 2.65
C THR A 53 16.49 -29.51 2.62
N THR A 54 16.18 -28.30 3.06
CA THR A 54 14.83 -27.72 2.92
C THR A 54 14.57 -27.38 1.46
N MET A 55 13.53 -28.00 0.91
CA MET A 55 13.05 -27.82 -0.45
C MET A 55 11.77 -27.00 -0.43
N VAL A 56 11.69 -25.99 -1.29
CA VAL A 56 10.57 -25.05 -1.34
C VAL A 56 9.93 -24.96 -2.72
N PRO A 57 8.62 -24.64 -2.81
CA PRO A 57 7.94 -24.42 -4.09
C PRO A 57 8.56 -23.26 -4.86
N PHE A 58 9.26 -23.56 -5.96
CA PHE A 58 10.03 -22.55 -6.68
C PHE A 58 9.15 -21.44 -7.25
N ARG A 59 8.10 -21.84 -7.97
CA ARG A 59 7.21 -20.91 -8.68
C ARG A 59 6.54 -19.93 -7.72
N ALA A 60 6.01 -20.41 -6.59
CA ALA A 60 5.28 -19.57 -5.65
C ALA A 60 6.16 -18.45 -5.07
N ILE A 61 7.41 -18.77 -4.70
CA ILE A 61 8.34 -17.76 -4.17
C ILE A 61 8.83 -16.85 -5.29
N SER A 62 9.15 -17.39 -6.47
CA SER A 62 9.56 -16.58 -7.62
C SER A 62 8.50 -15.56 -8.01
N GLU A 63 7.25 -15.98 -8.20
CA GLU A 63 6.16 -15.10 -8.61
C GLU A 63 5.87 -14.03 -7.55
N ALA A 64 5.97 -14.38 -6.25
CA ALA A 64 5.80 -13.42 -5.16
C ALA A 64 6.93 -12.39 -5.05
N LEU A 65 8.08 -12.63 -5.69
CA LEU A 65 9.20 -11.70 -5.82
C LEU A 65 9.24 -11.02 -7.21
N GLY A 66 8.17 -11.09 -8.00
CA GLY A 66 8.12 -10.51 -9.34
C GLY A 66 8.98 -11.23 -10.38
N ILE A 67 9.48 -12.44 -10.08
CA ILE A 67 10.34 -13.22 -10.99
C ILE A 67 9.46 -14.03 -11.94
N SER A 68 9.65 -13.83 -13.25
CA SER A 68 8.94 -14.60 -14.29
C SER A 68 9.47 -16.03 -14.37
N VAL A 69 8.56 -17.02 -14.37
CA VAL A 69 8.93 -18.45 -14.41
C VAL A 69 8.26 -19.16 -15.58
N GLN A 70 9.10 -19.63 -16.51
CA GLN A 70 8.70 -20.40 -17.68
C GLN A 70 9.12 -21.87 -17.55
N TRP A 71 8.24 -22.77 -18.00
CA TRP A 71 8.49 -24.21 -17.99
C TRP A 71 8.58 -24.75 -19.42
N ASN A 72 9.65 -25.49 -19.70
CA ASN A 72 9.83 -26.25 -20.93
C ASN A 72 9.67 -27.75 -20.65
N GLN A 73 8.54 -28.32 -21.07
CA GLN A 73 8.18 -29.71 -20.81
C GLN A 73 9.13 -30.72 -21.47
N SER A 74 9.52 -30.50 -22.74
CA SER A 74 10.34 -31.46 -23.49
C SER A 74 11.77 -31.52 -22.96
N ALA A 75 12.32 -30.36 -22.56
CA ALA A 75 13.66 -30.27 -21.98
C ALA A 75 13.67 -30.56 -20.47
N LYS A 76 12.51 -30.59 -19.83
CA LYS A 76 12.35 -30.62 -18.36
C LYS A 76 13.12 -29.48 -17.66
N VAL A 77 13.07 -28.29 -18.25
CA VAL A 77 13.82 -27.11 -17.79
C VAL A 77 12.86 -26.01 -17.33
N ILE A 78 13.12 -25.46 -16.16
CA ILE A 78 12.53 -24.21 -15.69
C ILE A 78 13.50 -23.08 -15.99
N THR A 79 13.01 -22.00 -16.57
CA THR A 79 13.74 -20.74 -16.73
C THR A 79 13.07 -19.68 -15.89
N ALA A 80 13.81 -19.13 -14.92
CA ALA A 80 13.39 -17.98 -14.15
C ALA A 80 14.17 -16.74 -14.58
N THR A 81 13.45 -15.64 -14.79
CA THR A 81 14.02 -14.36 -15.21
C THR A 81 13.53 -13.29 -14.24
N GLY A 82 14.47 -12.70 -13.52
CA GLY A 82 14.21 -11.63 -12.56
C GLY A 82 15.22 -10.50 -12.71
N LYS A 83 14.97 -9.39 -12.02
CA LYS A 83 15.93 -8.29 -11.89
C LYS A 83 16.66 -8.39 -10.56
N THR A 84 17.89 -7.92 -10.52
CA THR A 84 18.66 -7.67 -9.29
C THR A 84 19.37 -6.34 -9.50
N GLY A 85 18.82 -5.28 -8.91
CA GLY A 85 19.07 -3.91 -9.36
C GLY A 85 18.73 -3.77 -10.86
N GLU A 86 19.59 -3.09 -11.61
CA GLU A 86 19.41 -2.91 -13.06
C GLU A 86 19.72 -4.16 -13.91
N THR A 87 20.32 -5.20 -13.32
CA THR A 87 20.78 -6.37 -14.09
C THR A 87 19.70 -7.45 -14.18
N THR A 88 19.47 -7.95 -15.40
CA THR A 88 18.62 -9.14 -15.60
C THR A 88 19.38 -10.41 -15.23
N LYS A 89 18.77 -11.25 -14.40
CA LYS A 89 19.30 -12.56 -14.01
C LYS A 89 18.45 -13.69 -14.56
N ILE A 90 19.09 -14.64 -15.22
CA ILE A 90 18.45 -15.81 -15.82
C ILE A 90 18.96 -17.06 -15.11
N VAL A 91 18.04 -17.80 -14.50
CA VAL A 91 18.33 -19.07 -13.81
C VAL A 91 17.62 -20.20 -14.53
N LYS A 92 18.38 -21.20 -14.99
CA LYS A 92 17.84 -22.43 -15.60
C LYS A 92 18.06 -23.63 -14.68
N LEU A 93 16.97 -24.35 -14.41
CA LEU A 93 16.92 -25.51 -13.53
C LEU A 93 16.38 -26.71 -14.30
N THR A 94 17.17 -27.77 -14.41
CA THR A 94 16.74 -29.03 -15.02
C THR A 94 16.28 -30.01 -13.94
N ILE A 95 15.07 -30.55 -14.07
CA ILE A 95 14.56 -31.54 -13.11
C ILE A 95 15.50 -32.76 -13.05
N GLY A 96 15.86 -33.18 -11.83
CA GLY A 96 16.76 -34.31 -11.60
C GLY A 96 18.26 -34.00 -11.76
N SER A 97 18.63 -32.82 -12.25
CA SER A 97 20.03 -32.39 -12.37
C SER A 97 20.50 -31.68 -11.10
N LYS A 98 21.70 -32.02 -10.60
CA LYS A 98 22.39 -31.23 -9.56
C LYS A 98 23.16 -30.03 -10.12
N THR A 99 23.03 -29.74 -11.40
CA THR A 99 23.67 -28.61 -12.07
C THR A 99 22.59 -27.67 -12.60
N ALA A 100 22.57 -26.45 -12.10
CA ALA A 100 21.81 -25.32 -12.61
C ALA A 100 22.68 -24.47 -13.54
N GLN A 101 22.06 -23.59 -14.34
CA GLN A 101 22.78 -22.52 -15.05
C GLN A 101 22.31 -21.16 -14.54
N VAL A 102 23.23 -20.26 -14.26
CA VAL A 102 22.98 -18.87 -13.87
C VAL A 102 23.71 -17.98 -14.85
N ASN A 103 22.97 -17.21 -15.65
CA ASN A 103 23.52 -16.40 -16.75
C ASN A 103 24.45 -17.20 -17.68
N GLY A 104 24.12 -18.48 -17.92
CA GLY A 104 24.92 -19.40 -18.74
C GLY A 104 26.02 -20.15 -17.98
N THR A 105 26.39 -19.73 -16.77
CA THR A 105 27.43 -20.38 -15.96
C THR A 105 26.86 -21.52 -15.12
N ALA A 106 27.54 -22.67 -15.09
CA ALA A 106 27.11 -23.83 -14.30
C ALA A 106 27.26 -23.59 -12.80
N VAL A 107 26.22 -23.91 -12.02
CA VAL A 107 26.21 -23.82 -10.55
C VAL A 107 25.73 -25.14 -9.96
N LYS A 108 26.42 -25.64 -8.94
CA LYS A 108 26.09 -26.92 -8.27
C LYS A 108 24.98 -26.72 -7.23
N LEU A 109 24.02 -27.63 -7.22
CA LEU A 109 22.93 -27.71 -6.25
C LEU A 109 23.22 -28.79 -5.19
N ALA A 110 22.81 -28.53 -3.95
CA ALA A 110 22.88 -29.52 -2.87
C ALA A 110 22.00 -30.75 -3.18
N VAL A 111 20.76 -30.49 -3.61
CA VAL A 111 19.77 -31.48 -4.05
C VAL A 111 19.21 -31.05 -5.40
N ALA A 112 19.01 -32.01 -6.30
CA ALA A 112 18.44 -31.73 -7.62
C ALA A 112 17.00 -31.21 -7.49
N PRO A 113 16.51 -30.33 -8.39
CA PRO A 113 15.11 -29.95 -8.46
C PRO A 113 14.24 -31.18 -8.68
N GLN A 114 13.13 -31.28 -7.95
CA GLN A 114 12.21 -32.42 -8.03
C GLN A 114 10.77 -31.96 -8.18
N THR A 115 9.93 -32.79 -8.78
CA THR A 115 8.49 -32.54 -8.83
C THR A 115 7.81 -33.32 -7.70
N VAL A 116 7.13 -32.62 -6.81
CA VAL A 116 6.32 -33.19 -5.74
C VAL A 116 4.89 -32.75 -5.95
N ARG A 117 3.99 -33.73 -6.17
CA ARG A 117 2.56 -33.46 -6.40
C ARG A 117 2.31 -32.37 -7.47
N GLY A 118 3.05 -32.42 -8.57
CA GLY A 118 2.95 -31.44 -9.67
C GLY A 118 3.65 -30.10 -9.42
N THR A 119 4.25 -29.86 -8.24
CA THR A 119 5.00 -28.64 -7.92
C THR A 119 6.49 -28.88 -8.00
N THR A 120 7.24 -28.00 -8.65
CA THR A 120 8.70 -28.07 -8.61
C THR A 120 9.24 -27.50 -7.31
N MET A 121 10.00 -28.35 -6.62
CA MET A 121 10.69 -28.06 -5.37
C MET A 121 12.18 -27.88 -5.65
N ILE A 122 12.79 -26.84 -5.05
CA ILE A 122 14.23 -26.57 -5.18
C ILE A 122 14.86 -26.32 -3.80
N PRO A 123 16.20 -26.45 -3.66
CA PRO A 123 16.88 -26.07 -2.44
C PRO A 123 16.67 -24.59 -2.12
N LEU A 124 16.19 -24.30 -0.92
CA LEU A 124 15.93 -22.94 -0.45
C LEU A 124 17.18 -22.04 -0.48
N SER A 125 18.34 -22.58 -0.11
CA SER A 125 19.60 -21.83 -0.10
C SER A 125 20.04 -21.39 -1.49
N PHE A 126 19.78 -22.20 -2.53
CA PHE A 126 20.08 -21.81 -3.90
C PHE A 126 19.22 -20.63 -4.35
N PHE A 127 17.93 -20.63 -3.99
CA PHE A 127 17.02 -19.55 -4.32
C PHE A 127 17.52 -18.19 -3.78
N SER A 128 17.84 -18.15 -2.49
CA SER A 128 18.34 -16.97 -1.78
C SER A 128 19.59 -16.39 -2.46
N GLN A 129 20.58 -17.24 -2.76
CA GLN A 129 21.82 -16.83 -3.42
C GLN A 129 21.60 -16.23 -4.80
N GLN A 130 20.55 -16.65 -5.51
CA GLN A 130 20.35 -16.16 -6.87
C GLN A 130 19.58 -14.85 -6.91
N PHE A 131 18.54 -14.66 -6.13
CA PHE A 131 17.66 -13.50 -6.31
C PHE A 131 17.83 -12.42 -5.24
N GLY A 132 18.88 -12.48 -4.42
CA GLY A 132 19.21 -11.46 -3.42
C GLY A 132 18.26 -11.44 -2.21
N ALA A 133 17.28 -12.35 -2.16
CA ALA A 133 16.38 -12.49 -1.03
C ALA A 133 17.13 -13.11 0.16
N ALA A 134 17.07 -12.45 1.32
CA ALA A 134 17.60 -13.02 2.55
C ALA A 134 16.65 -14.11 3.05
N VAL A 135 17.21 -15.20 3.58
CA VAL A 135 16.41 -16.33 4.06
C VAL A 135 16.90 -16.78 5.42
N SER A 136 15.96 -17.04 6.32
CA SER A 136 16.23 -17.68 7.61
C SER A 136 15.26 -18.83 7.88
N TRP A 137 15.71 -19.77 8.71
CA TRP A 137 14.92 -20.91 9.15
C TRP A 137 14.72 -20.84 10.66
N ASN A 138 13.46 -20.89 11.10
CA ASN A 138 13.10 -21.03 12.51
C ASN A 138 12.69 -22.49 12.78
N GLN A 139 13.54 -23.22 13.50
CA GLN A 139 13.31 -24.63 13.83
C GLN A 139 12.10 -24.86 14.73
N ALA A 140 11.86 -23.98 15.70
CA ALA A 140 10.78 -24.14 16.68
C ALA A 140 9.41 -23.88 16.04
N ALA A 141 9.31 -22.83 15.22
CA ALA A 141 8.09 -22.48 14.49
C ALA A 141 7.92 -23.26 13.18
N LYS A 142 8.94 -24.01 12.75
CA LYS A 142 9.02 -24.64 11.42
C LYS A 142 8.72 -23.64 10.30
N THR A 143 9.35 -22.47 10.34
CA THR A 143 9.08 -21.37 9.42
C THR A 143 10.32 -21.00 8.62
N VAL A 144 10.16 -20.92 7.30
CA VAL A 144 11.09 -20.24 6.41
C VAL A 144 10.68 -18.78 6.32
N SER A 145 11.53 -17.87 6.76
CA SER A 145 11.34 -16.44 6.55
C SER A 145 12.19 -15.98 5.38
N ILE A 146 11.56 -15.25 4.46
CA ILE A 146 12.19 -14.67 3.27
C ILE A 146 12.01 -13.16 3.38
N THR A 147 13.10 -12.41 3.22
CA THR A 147 13.05 -10.95 3.05
C THR A 147 13.42 -10.67 1.61
N SER A 148 12.51 -10.02 0.88
CA SER A 148 12.74 -9.59 -0.49
C SER A 148 13.88 -8.58 -0.56
N PRO A 149 14.62 -8.51 -1.68
CA PRO A 149 15.64 -7.48 -1.85
C PRO A 149 15.02 -6.07 -1.85
N LYS A 150 15.90 -5.09 -1.70
CA LYS A 150 15.59 -3.68 -1.94
C LYS A 150 15.17 -3.51 -3.40
N GLU A 151 14.15 -2.70 -3.63
CA GLU A 151 13.60 -2.43 -4.97
C GLU A 151 13.21 -0.95 -5.09
N GLU A 152 13.36 -0.38 -6.27
CA GLU A 152 12.83 0.94 -6.60
C GLU A 152 11.30 0.89 -6.55
N LEU A 153 10.70 1.72 -5.71
CA LEU A 153 9.25 1.75 -5.52
C LEU A 153 8.83 3.20 -5.34
N TYR A 154 7.81 3.64 -6.09
CA TYR A 154 7.33 5.01 -5.95
C TYR A 154 6.86 5.29 -4.52
N THR A 155 7.22 6.45 -3.99
CA THR A 155 6.95 6.87 -2.63
C THR A 155 6.28 8.25 -2.60
N LEU A 156 5.11 8.29 -1.98
CA LEU A 156 4.35 9.52 -1.76
C LEU A 156 4.33 9.86 -0.27
N ALA A 157 4.71 11.09 0.07
CA ALA A 157 4.65 11.61 1.43
C ALA A 157 3.40 12.46 1.65
N PHE A 158 2.58 12.17 2.66
CA PHE A 158 1.60 13.14 3.14
C PHE A 158 2.26 14.11 4.14
N TYR A 159 2.28 15.38 3.79
CA TYR A 159 2.82 16.47 4.61
C TYR A 159 1.67 17.20 5.30
N ALA A 160 1.54 17.02 6.62
CA ALA A 160 0.53 17.74 7.40
C ALA A 160 0.97 19.16 7.75
N ILE A 161 -0.02 20.01 8.10
CA ILE A 161 0.08 21.47 8.28
C ILE A 161 1.37 21.98 8.93
N SER A 162 1.87 21.34 9.99
CA SER A 162 3.03 21.83 10.76
C SER A 162 4.17 20.81 10.84
N SER A 163 4.38 20.01 9.81
CA SER A 163 5.42 18.96 9.77
C SER A 163 6.85 19.51 9.52
N TYR A 164 7.11 20.78 9.85
CA TYR A 164 8.37 21.48 9.59
C TYR A 164 9.58 20.76 10.19
N SER A 165 9.42 20.10 11.34
CA SER A 165 10.47 19.33 12.01
C SER A 165 10.98 18.13 11.20
N GLN A 166 10.22 17.66 10.20
CA GLN A 166 10.59 16.56 9.30
C GLN A 166 10.65 17.00 7.83
N TYR A 167 10.73 18.31 7.57
CA TYR A 167 10.87 18.84 6.21
C TYR A 167 12.09 18.26 5.48
N ASN A 168 13.18 18.00 6.19
CA ASN A 168 14.40 17.40 5.63
C ASN A 168 14.19 15.97 5.09
N LEU A 169 13.17 15.24 5.55
CA LEU A 169 12.84 13.91 5.02
C LEU A 169 12.10 13.97 3.69
N LEU A 170 11.52 15.13 3.34
CA LEU A 170 10.73 15.30 2.12
C LEU A 170 11.52 14.95 0.86
N GLY A 171 12.81 15.31 0.82
CA GLY A 171 13.68 15.03 -0.33
C GLY A 171 14.00 13.55 -0.55
N GLY A 172 13.64 12.67 0.39
CA GLY A 172 13.74 11.24 0.20
C GLY A 172 12.53 10.61 -0.50
N PHE A 173 11.43 11.33 -0.70
CA PHE A 173 10.23 10.81 -1.38
C PHE A 173 10.19 11.23 -2.85
N ASP A 174 9.46 10.50 -3.69
CA ASP A 174 9.30 10.89 -5.10
C ASP A 174 8.34 12.07 -5.25
N ASP A 175 7.23 12.05 -4.50
CA ASP A 175 6.21 13.10 -4.51
C ASP A 175 5.70 13.40 -3.10
N ALA A 176 4.99 14.52 -2.95
CA ALA A 176 4.39 14.90 -1.66
C ALA A 176 3.02 15.56 -1.80
N ALA A 177 2.10 15.23 -0.89
CA ALA A 177 0.77 15.83 -0.78
C ALA A 177 0.64 16.70 0.48
N PHE A 178 0.36 17.98 0.28
CA PHE A 178 0.37 18.99 1.35
C PHE A 178 -1.05 19.27 1.86
N GLY A 179 -1.33 18.82 3.09
CA GLY A 179 -2.61 18.95 3.77
C GLY A 179 -2.89 20.37 4.27
N TRP A 180 -3.03 21.32 3.35
CA TRP A 180 -3.14 22.76 3.65
C TRP A 180 -4.45 23.39 3.14
N SER A 181 -5.40 22.56 2.69
CA SER A 181 -6.68 23.03 2.21
C SER A 181 -7.78 22.00 2.43
N ARG A 182 -9.04 22.45 2.38
CA ARG A 182 -10.20 21.58 2.54
C ARG A 182 -11.45 22.09 1.84
N ILE A 183 -12.45 21.23 1.74
CA ILE A 183 -13.85 21.65 1.58
C ILE A 183 -14.46 21.82 2.98
N GLY A 184 -14.97 23.02 3.25
CA GLY A 184 -15.60 23.41 4.51
C GLY A 184 -17.02 22.88 4.67
N LYS A 185 -17.63 23.11 5.84
CA LYS A 185 -19.01 22.66 6.14
C LYS A 185 -20.09 23.32 5.28
N ASP A 186 -19.76 24.48 4.73
CA ASP A 186 -20.56 25.18 3.74
C ASP A 186 -20.49 24.53 2.35
N GLY A 187 -19.61 23.55 2.14
CA GLY A 187 -19.35 22.92 0.86
C GLY A 187 -18.43 23.75 -0.03
N GLU A 188 -17.78 24.80 0.48
CA GLU A 188 -16.85 25.64 -0.29
C GLU A 188 -15.39 25.27 0.00
N PHE A 189 -14.52 25.49 -0.99
CA PHE A 189 -13.08 25.34 -0.81
C PHE A 189 -12.51 26.44 0.09
N THR A 190 -11.62 26.08 1.02
CA THR A 190 -10.93 27.03 1.89
C THR A 190 -9.51 26.56 2.20
N THR A 191 -8.62 27.54 2.37
CA THR A 191 -7.26 27.37 2.90
C THR A 191 -7.13 27.92 4.32
N THR A 192 -8.26 28.24 4.96
CA THR A 192 -8.32 28.80 6.32
C THR A 192 -9.30 27.99 7.18
N GLY A 193 -9.16 28.07 8.51
CA GLY A 193 -10.10 27.46 9.44
C GLY A 193 -9.49 26.31 10.26
N GLY A 194 -10.26 25.23 10.44
CA GLY A 194 -9.94 24.08 11.31
C GLY A 194 -8.80 23.20 10.79
N ASP A 195 -8.89 21.88 10.93
CA ASP A 195 -7.74 20.95 10.92
C ASP A 195 -6.89 20.82 9.63
N PHE A 196 -7.20 21.57 8.55
CA PHE A 196 -6.42 21.65 7.31
C PHE A 196 -6.45 23.08 6.78
N TYR A 197 -5.34 23.80 6.91
CA TYR A 197 -5.21 25.23 6.58
C TYR A 197 -3.80 25.56 6.07
N TRP A 198 -3.68 26.71 5.41
CA TRP A 198 -2.40 27.23 4.91
C TRP A 198 -1.50 27.62 6.08
N PRO A 199 -0.35 26.95 6.27
CA PRO A 199 0.45 27.18 7.46
C PRO A 199 1.16 28.52 7.43
N GLN A 200 1.56 29.00 8.61
CA GLN A 200 2.47 30.13 8.74
C GLN A 200 3.91 29.66 8.56
N ALA A 201 4.79 30.55 8.09
CA ALA A 201 6.22 30.24 7.98
C ALA A 201 6.83 29.87 9.33
N ALA A 202 7.77 28.92 9.31
CA ALA A 202 8.57 28.50 10.45
C ALA A 202 10.00 29.04 10.29
N GLY A 203 10.26 30.24 10.81
CA GLY A 203 11.50 30.96 10.55
C GLY A 203 11.61 31.30 9.06
N ASP A 204 12.71 30.89 8.42
CA ASP A 204 12.96 31.14 6.99
C ASP A 204 12.26 30.15 6.06
N VAL A 205 11.64 29.09 6.60
CA VAL A 205 10.93 28.08 5.82
C VAL A 205 9.45 28.47 5.69
N SER A 206 9.06 28.95 4.52
CA SER A 206 7.66 29.26 4.18
C SER A 206 6.96 28.11 3.43
N PRO A 207 5.62 28.01 3.47
CA PRO A 207 4.88 27.04 2.67
C PRO A 207 5.21 27.13 1.17
N GLU A 208 5.31 28.35 0.65
CA GLU A 208 5.67 28.63 -0.74
C GLU A 208 7.09 28.14 -1.07
N SER A 209 8.06 28.32 -0.16
CA SER A 209 9.43 27.82 -0.34
C SER A 209 9.49 26.28 -0.40
N ILE A 210 8.66 25.60 0.39
CA ILE A 210 8.56 24.13 0.42
C ILE A 210 8.03 23.62 -0.92
N VAL A 211 6.93 24.20 -1.42
CA VAL A 211 6.32 23.81 -2.71
C VAL A 211 7.30 24.07 -3.85
N GLN A 212 7.96 25.23 -3.84
CA GLN A 212 8.96 25.56 -4.85
C GLN A 212 10.14 24.59 -4.83
N SER A 213 10.69 24.29 -3.64
CA SER A 213 11.81 23.36 -3.47
C SER A 213 11.45 21.98 -4.01
N ALA A 214 10.29 21.44 -3.61
CA ALA A 214 9.79 20.14 -4.10
C ALA A 214 9.70 20.12 -5.64
N SER A 215 9.09 21.15 -6.24
CA SER A 215 8.98 21.24 -7.69
C SER A 215 10.34 21.35 -8.39
N THR A 216 11.33 22.06 -7.83
CA THR A 216 12.66 22.19 -8.44
C THR A 216 13.51 20.94 -8.31
N SER A 217 13.23 20.10 -7.32
CA SER A 217 13.87 18.80 -7.11
C SER A 217 13.25 17.69 -7.96
N GLY A 218 12.32 18.01 -8.86
CA GLY A 218 11.67 17.02 -9.74
C GLY A 218 10.45 16.32 -9.12
N GLN A 219 10.11 16.63 -7.86
CA GLN A 219 8.91 16.09 -7.21
C GLN A 219 7.64 16.76 -7.76
N THR A 220 6.52 16.06 -7.64
CA THR A 220 5.17 16.60 -7.80
C THR A 220 4.64 17.05 -6.43
N PRO A 221 4.68 18.35 -6.10
CA PRO A 221 3.93 18.85 -4.96
C PRO A 221 2.44 18.86 -5.30
N TYR A 222 1.66 18.07 -4.58
CA TYR A 222 0.20 18.05 -4.65
C TYR A 222 -0.43 19.00 -3.63
N LEU A 223 -1.36 19.85 -4.07
CA LEU A 223 -2.29 20.51 -3.17
C LEU A 223 -3.28 19.45 -2.67
N MET A 224 -3.19 19.05 -1.41
CA MET A 224 -4.16 18.13 -0.84
C MET A 224 -5.42 18.88 -0.41
N VAL A 225 -6.58 18.38 -0.84
CA VAL A 225 -7.89 18.90 -0.51
C VAL A 225 -8.61 17.87 0.34
N TYR A 226 -8.67 18.14 1.65
CA TYR A 226 -9.34 17.28 2.60
C TYR A 226 -10.84 17.59 2.70
N SER A 227 -11.67 16.58 2.97
CA SER A 227 -12.99 16.78 3.58
C SER A 227 -13.52 15.47 4.16
N SER A 228 -14.46 15.53 5.09
CA SER A 228 -15.14 14.36 5.63
C SER A 228 -16.64 14.55 5.48
N ASP A 229 -17.37 13.61 4.90
CA ASP A 229 -18.83 13.74 4.74
C ASP A 229 -19.63 13.51 6.05
N SER A 230 -18.97 13.58 7.21
CA SER A 230 -19.61 13.35 8.52
C SER A 230 -20.70 14.36 8.86
N SER A 231 -20.67 15.58 8.30
CA SER A 231 -21.72 16.60 8.44
C SER A 231 -22.39 16.94 7.11
N LEU A 232 -22.35 16.02 6.12
CA LEU A 232 -22.91 16.17 4.77
C LEU A 232 -22.27 17.29 3.93
N GLU A 233 -21.10 17.78 4.30
CA GLU A 233 -20.43 18.86 3.56
C GLU A 233 -20.04 18.49 2.13
N LEU A 234 -19.65 17.23 1.89
CA LEU A 234 -19.37 16.73 0.55
C LEU A 234 -20.66 16.48 -0.20
N THR A 235 -21.65 15.82 0.41
CA THR A 235 -22.97 15.60 -0.19
C THR A 235 -23.56 16.93 -0.68
N LYS A 236 -23.50 17.99 0.13
CA LYS A 236 -23.95 19.33 -0.26
C LYS A 236 -23.22 19.86 -1.50
N ASN A 237 -21.89 19.74 -1.54
CA ASN A 237 -21.10 20.20 -2.69
C ASN A 237 -21.39 19.40 -3.95
N LEU A 238 -21.45 18.08 -3.83
CA LEU A 238 -21.57 17.15 -4.94
C LEU A 238 -22.94 17.26 -5.63
N GLU A 239 -24.00 17.59 -4.88
CA GLU A 239 -25.37 17.70 -5.41
C GLU A 239 -25.74 19.08 -5.97
N ASP A 240 -25.00 20.15 -5.63
CA ASP A 240 -25.20 21.50 -6.15
C ASP A 240 -24.17 21.81 -7.25
N ALA A 241 -24.61 21.77 -8.51
CA ALA A 241 -23.73 21.98 -9.66
C ALA A 241 -23.02 23.35 -9.67
N ALA A 242 -23.64 24.41 -9.15
CA ALA A 242 -23.03 25.74 -9.14
C ALA A 242 -21.98 25.85 -8.03
N LEU A 243 -22.27 25.30 -6.85
CA LEU A 243 -21.32 25.19 -5.74
C LEU A 243 -20.13 24.30 -6.13
N GLN A 244 -20.40 23.15 -6.75
CA GLN A 244 -19.41 22.23 -7.28
C GLN A 244 -18.45 22.94 -8.24
N ALA A 245 -18.99 23.66 -9.23
CA ALA A 245 -18.19 24.36 -10.24
C ALA A 245 -17.27 25.42 -9.61
N ARG A 246 -17.81 26.25 -8.70
CA ARG A 246 -16.99 27.26 -7.99
C ARG A 246 -15.89 26.63 -7.14
N THR A 247 -16.21 25.54 -6.45
CA THR A 247 -15.24 24.81 -5.61
C THR A 247 -14.11 24.23 -6.45
N ILE A 248 -14.44 23.63 -7.59
CA ILE A 248 -13.45 23.11 -8.54
C ILE A 248 -12.55 24.23 -9.07
N ASP A 249 -13.13 25.38 -9.44
CA ASP A 249 -12.36 26.54 -9.90
C ASP A 249 -11.40 27.05 -8.82
N SER A 250 -11.87 27.16 -7.57
CA SER A 250 -11.03 27.57 -6.44
C SER A 250 -9.87 26.59 -6.18
N ILE A 251 -10.12 25.27 -6.24
CA ILE A 251 -9.08 24.25 -6.07
C ILE A 251 -8.00 24.40 -7.16
N VAL A 252 -8.42 24.42 -8.43
CA VAL A 252 -7.50 24.45 -9.57
C VAL A 252 -6.71 25.75 -9.63
N ASN A 253 -7.37 26.89 -9.42
CA ASN A 253 -6.72 28.20 -9.40
C ASN A 253 -5.71 28.28 -8.25
N THR A 254 -6.09 27.84 -7.04
CA THR A 254 -5.16 27.84 -5.90
C THR A 254 -3.94 26.95 -6.17
N ALA A 255 -4.15 25.75 -6.71
CA ALA A 255 -3.05 24.85 -7.06
C ALA A 255 -2.08 25.52 -8.06
N ALA A 256 -2.61 26.10 -9.13
CA ALA A 256 -1.81 26.76 -10.16
C ALA A 256 -1.07 28.02 -9.63
N GLU A 257 -1.79 28.90 -8.93
CA GLU A 257 -1.25 30.16 -8.40
C GLU A 257 -0.17 29.94 -7.34
N LYS A 258 -0.30 28.86 -6.54
CA LYS A 258 0.66 28.51 -5.48
C LYS A 258 1.79 27.61 -5.95
N GLY A 259 1.87 27.31 -7.26
CA GLY A 259 2.98 26.58 -7.85
C GLY A 259 2.94 25.06 -7.67
N PHE A 260 1.82 24.50 -7.20
CA PHE A 260 1.65 23.04 -7.15
C PHE A 260 1.66 22.44 -8.56
N LYS A 261 2.01 21.15 -8.63
CA LYS A 261 2.04 20.37 -9.87
C LYS A 261 0.96 19.28 -9.93
N GLY A 262 0.18 19.15 -8.87
CA GLY A 262 -1.00 18.31 -8.85
C GLY A 262 -1.98 18.67 -7.74
N ILE A 263 -3.11 17.98 -7.74
CA ILE A 263 -4.13 18.01 -6.70
C ILE A 263 -4.27 16.59 -6.13
N MET A 264 -4.27 16.45 -4.80
CA MET A 264 -4.56 15.19 -4.11
C MET A 264 -5.92 15.33 -3.43
N LEU A 265 -6.93 14.62 -3.91
CA LEU A 265 -8.24 14.60 -3.26
C LEU A 265 -8.22 13.62 -2.10
N ASP A 266 -8.58 14.08 -0.92
CA ASP A 266 -8.78 13.26 0.28
C ASP A 266 -10.19 13.51 0.82
N LEU A 267 -11.18 13.04 0.06
CA LEU A 267 -12.60 13.26 0.33
C LEU A 267 -13.18 12.00 0.95
N GLU A 268 -13.34 12.00 2.27
CA GLU A 268 -13.67 10.85 3.10
C GLU A 268 -15.17 10.75 3.43
N GLY A 269 -15.62 9.56 3.84
CA GLY A 269 -16.97 9.36 4.37
C GLY A 269 -18.08 9.06 3.34
N LEU A 270 -17.79 9.15 2.05
CA LEU A 270 -18.79 9.01 1.00
C LEU A 270 -19.40 7.61 0.95
N GLY A 271 -20.74 7.56 0.89
CA GLY A 271 -21.50 6.32 0.83
C GLY A 271 -21.46 5.48 2.11
N LEU A 272 -21.12 6.08 3.26
CA LEU A 272 -21.36 5.49 4.58
C LEU A 272 -22.87 5.39 4.87
N THR A 273 -23.59 6.46 4.52
CA THR A 273 -25.04 6.59 4.68
C THR A 273 -25.67 7.04 3.36
N GLY A 274 -27.01 7.08 3.30
CA GLY A 274 -27.73 7.52 2.10
C GLY A 274 -27.66 6.55 0.92
N ASP A 275 -27.90 7.07 -0.29
CA ASP A 275 -27.83 6.30 -1.53
C ASP A 275 -26.38 6.19 -2.02
N LYS A 276 -25.81 5.00 -1.88
CA LYS A 276 -24.42 4.70 -2.25
C LYS A 276 -24.16 4.86 -3.74
N ALA A 277 -25.12 4.46 -4.59
CA ALA A 277 -24.97 4.56 -6.04
C ALA A 277 -25.01 6.02 -6.48
N LYS A 278 -25.86 6.81 -5.84
CA LYS A 278 -25.90 8.27 -6.05
C LYS A 278 -24.61 8.94 -5.62
N ALA A 279 -24.13 8.68 -4.39
CA ALA A 279 -22.86 9.22 -3.89
C ALA A 279 -21.69 8.90 -4.84
N GLN A 280 -21.65 7.65 -5.33
CA GLN A 280 -20.66 7.21 -6.32
C GLN A 280 -20.77 7.96 -7.65
N SER A 281 -21.99 8.10 -8.19
CA SER A 281 -22.24 8.83 -9.44
C SER A 281 -21.84 10.30 -9.34
N ASP A 282 -22.22 10.97 -8.24
CA ASP A 282 -21.96 12.38 -8.05
C ASP A 282 -20.48 12.65 -7.81
N TYR A 283 -19.81 11.80 -7.03
CA TYR A 283 -18.36 11.91 -6.85
C TYR A 283 -17.60 11.67 -8.16
N ASN A 284 -18.01 10.68 -8.96
CA ASN A 284 -17.45 10.47 -10.30
C ASN A 284 -17.63 11.70 -11.21
N ALA A 285 -18.76 12.40 -11.12
CA ALA A 285 -19.01 13.62 -11.87
C ALA A 285 -18.08 14.76 -11.42
N PHE A 286 -17.96 14.99 -10.10
CA PHE A 286 -17.03 15.95 -9.52
C PHE A 286 -15.59 15.69 -9.98
N VAL A 287 -15.11 14.45 -9.82
CA VAL A 287 -13.74 14.08 -10.19
C VAL A 287 -13.51 14.26 -11.69
N ARG A 288 -14.47 13.90 -12.54
CA ARG A 288 -14.34 14.11 -13.99
C ARG A 288 -14.18 15.59 -14.35
N ASN A 289 -14.99 16.45 -13.74
CA ASN A 289 -14.96 17.89 -13.98
C ASN A 289 -13.66 18.53 -13.46
N LEU A 290 -13.24 18.17 -12.24
CA LEU A 290 -11.97 18.61 -11.66
C LEU A 290 -10.80 18.17 -12.52
N SER A 291 -10.78 16.89 -12.90
CA SER A 291 -9.71 16.27 -13.66
C SER A 291 -9.50 16.93 -15.03
N ALA A 292 -10.59 17.27 -15.73
CA ALA A 292 -10.52 18.02 -16.98
C ALA A 292 -9.90 19.42 -16.79
N LYS A 293 -10.34 20.17 -15.76
CA LYS A 293 -9.81 21.52 -15.47
C LYS A 293 -8.37 21.49 -14.95
N ALA A 294 -8.01 20.54 -14.10
CA ALA A 294 -6.66 20.35 -13.60
C ALA A 294 -5.68 20.08 -14.75
N ARG A 295 -6.02 19.14 -15.66
CA ARG A 295 -5.17 18.84 -16.81
C ARG A 295 -5.02 20.00 -17.79
N ALA A 296 -6.05 20.83 -17.95
CA ALA A 296 -5.94 22.05 -18.75
C ALA A 296 -4.89 23.04 -18.19
N GLN A 297 -4.58 22.95 -16.88
CA GLN A 297 -3.50 23.69 -16.22
C GLN A 297 -2.19 22.89 -16.09
N GLY A 298 -2.09 21.70 -16.70
CA GLY A 298 -0.93 20.83 -16.57
C GLY A 298 -0.77 20.19 -15.19
N LEU A 299 -1.82 20.16 -14.37
CA LEU A 299 -1.80 19.56 -13.03
C LEU A 299 -2.16 18.08 -13.07
N LYS A 300 -1.41 17.25 -12.34
CA LYS A 300 -1.76 15.85 -12.04
C LYS A 300 -2.94 15.77 -11.06
N LEU A 301 -3.60 14.62 -11.01
CA LEU A 301 -4.66 14.32 -10.05
C LEU A 301 -4.39 12.98 -9.35
N GLY A 302 -4.17 13.02 -8.04
CA GLY A 302 -4.21 11.85 -7.16
C GLY A 302 -5.50 11.83 -6.34
N ILE A 303 -5.91 10.64 -5.91
CA ILE A 303 -7.10 10.48 -5.06
C ILE A 303 -6.81 9.46 -3.95
N ALA A 304 -6.92 9.88 -2.69
CA ALA A 304 -7.00 8.99 -1.55
C ALA A 304 -8.42 8.42 -1.44
N VAL A 305 -8.51 7.09 -1.32
CA VAL A 305 -9.77 6.35 -1.38
C VAL A 305 -9.88 5.38 -0.21
N HIS A 306 -11.07 5.30 0.40
CA HIS A 306 -11.37 4.25 1.37
C HIS A 306 -11.28 2.88 0.70
N PRO A 307 -10.72 1.87 1.38
CA PRO A 307 -10.52 0.55 0.79
C PRO A 307 -11.86 -0.13 0.56
N LEU A 308 -11.96 -0.94 -0.50
CA LEU A 308 -13.20 -1.58 -0.93
C LEU A 308 -13.79 -2.61 0.07
N ASN A 309 -12.99 -3.05 1.06
CA ASN A 309 -13.45 -3.87 2.18
C ASN A 309 -13.81 -3.04 3.44
N SER A 310 -13.92 -1.72 3.33
CA SER A 310 -14.49 -0.83 4.36
C SER A 310 -16.01 -0.74 4.26
N SER A 311 -16.62 0.04 5.15
CA SER A 311 -18.07 0.31 5.10
C SER A 311 -18.48 1.37 4.06
N TYR A 312 -17.51 2.10 3.49
CA TYR A 312 -17.74 3.23 2.60
C TYR A 312 -17.96 2.76 1.16
N GLY A 313 -19.15 3.03 0.61
CA GLY A 313 -19.54 2.58 -0.73
C GLY A 313 -19.45 3.62 -1.85
N GLY A 314 -18.97 4.84 -1.56
CA GLY A 314 -19.00 5.96 -2.51
C GLY A 314 -17.90 5.98 -3.58
N TYR A 315 -17.00 4.99 -3.60
CA TYR A 315 -15.76 5.06 -4.39
C TYR A 315 -15.76 4.05 -5.55
N ASP A 316 -15.97 4.55 -6.78
CA ASP A 316 -15.83 3.75 -8.00
C ASP A 316 -14.38 3.66 -8.46
N TYR A 317 -13.62 2.69 -7.92
CA TYR A 317 -12.21 2.51 -8.28
C TYR A 317 -11.98 2.37 -9.79
N LYS A 318 -12.94 1.76 -10.51
CA LYS A 318 -12.82 1.55 -11.95
C LYS A 318 -12.90 2.88 -12.69
N THR A 319 -13.90 3.70 -12.39
CA THR A 319 -14.05 5.03 -13.01
C THR A 319 -12.95 5.99 -12.54
N LEU A 320 -12.72 6.08 -11.23
CA LEU A 320 -11.71 6.96 -10.63
C LEU A 320 -10.31 6.66 -11.17
N GLY A 321 -9.94 5.39 -11.37
CA GLY A 321 -8.66 4.98 -11.95
C GLY A 321 -8.43 5.44 -13.39
N THR A 322 -9.50 5.72 -14.14
CA THR A 322 -9.40 6.34 -15.49
C THR A 322 -9.30 7.86 -15.44
N LEU A 323 -9.76 8.48 -14.36
CA LEU A 323 -9.82 9.93 -14.19
C LEU A 323 -8.59 10.48 -13.46
N ALA A 324 -7.95 9.69 -12.60
CA ALA A 324 -6.79 10.07 -11.81
C ALA A 324 -5.49 9.49 -12.38
N ASP A 325 -4.38 10.15 -12.07
CA ASP A 325 -3.03 9.66 -12.32
C ASP A 325 -2.68 8.52 -11.35
N GLU A 326 -3.19 8.57 -10.11
CA GLU A 326 -3.04 7.52 -9.10
C GLU A 326 -4.19 7.49 -8.09
N LEU A 327 -4.40 6.32 -7.48
CA LEU A 327 -5.31 6.08 -6.35
C LEU A 327 -4.50 5.59 -5.15
N VAL A 328 -4.56 6.32 -4.04
CA VAL A 328 -3.96 5.93 -2.77
C VAL A 328 -4.99 5.13 -1.97
N ILE A 329 -4.74 3.83 -1.78
CA ILE A 329 -5.61 2.95 -0.99
C ILE A 329 -5.35 3.22 0.49
N MET A 330 -6.32 3.81 1.20
CA MET A 330 -6.23 4.05 2.64
C MET A 330 -6.50 2.77 3.45
N ALA A 331 -5.68 1.74 3.26
CA ALA A 331 -5.80 0.44 3.92
C ALA A 331 -5.34 0.48 5.39
N TYR A 332 -5.96 1.37 6.17
CA TYR A 332 -5.74 1.57 7.60
C TYR A 332 -7.02 2.05 8.28
N ALA A 333 -6.99 2.21 9.61
CA ALA A 333 -8.15 2.46 10.46
C ALA A 333 -9.19 1.30 10.45
N TYR A 334 -8.73 0.06 10.38
CA TYR A 334 -9.60 -1.12 10.60
C TYR A 334 -9.87 -1.37 12.09
N GLY A 335 -9.00 -0.86 12.96
CA GLY A 335 -9.01 -1.11 14.40
C GLY A 335 -9.05 0.17 15.25
N ASP A 336 -8.15 0.25 16.24
CA ASP A 336 -8.09 1.34 17.23
C ASP A 336 -7.13 2.47 16.85
N GLU A 337 -6.49 2.37 15.69
CA GLU A 337 -5.46 3.29 15.16
C GLU A 337 -4.23 3.46 16.08
N LYS A 338 -4.02 2.53 17.01
CA LYS A 338 -2.88 2.50 17.94
C LYS A 338 -2.05 1.23 17.81
N SER A 339 -2.64 0.19 17.21
CA SER A 339 -1.99 -1.08 16.91
C SER A 339 -1.84 -1.26 15.40
N PRO A 340 -0.82 -2.00 14.93
CA PRO A 340 -0.66 -2.27 13.51
C PRO A 340 -1.92 -2.83 12.87
N GLU A 341 -2.20 -2.37 11.67
CA GLU A 341 -3.37 -2.79 10.91
C GLU A 341 -3.27 -4.29 10.57
N PRO A 342 -4.39 -5.04 10.57
CA PRO A 342 -4.38 -6.46 10.22
C PRO A 342 -3.89 -6.66 8.77
N ALA A 343 -2.75 -7.35 8.61
CA ALA A 343 -2.12 -7.52 7.30
C ALA A 343 -3.00 -8.29 6.30
N ASP A 344 -3.87 -9.17 6.78
CA ASP A 344 -4.86 -9.89 5.96
C ASP A 344 -5.94 -8.96 5.39
N LYS A 345 -6.35 -7.94 6.16
CA LYS A 345 -7.25 -6.88 5.67
C LYS A 345 -6.60 -5.97 4.66
N VAL A 346 -5.31 -5.67 4.83
CA VAL A 346 -4.52 -4.91 3.86
C VAL A 346 -4.36 -5.69 2.55
N ASP A 347 -4.00 -6.97 2.63
CA ASP A 347 -3.92 -7.88 1.48
C ASP A 347 -5.27 -7.98 0.73
N GLU A 348 -6.38 -8.13 1.47
CA GLU A 348 -7.73 -8.15 0.90
C GLU A 348 -8.05 -6.85 0.15
N ALA A 349 -7.74 -5.69 0.73
CA ALA A 349 -7.96 -4.40 0.10
C ALA A 349 -7.22 -4.26 -1.24
N ILE A 350 -5.94 -4.66 -1.27
CA ILE A 350 -5.12 -4.65 -2.50
C ILE A 350 -5.74 -5.56 -3.56
N ARG A 351 -6.08 -6.80 -3.20
CA ARG A 351 -6.69 -7.76 -4.15
C ARG A 351 -8.03 -7.29 -4.69
N LEU A 352 -8.83 -6.57 -3.91
CA LEU A 352 -10.08 -5.98 -4.39
C LEU A 352 -9.80 -4.82 -5.34
N ALA A 353 -8.85 -3.93 -5.03
CA ALA A 353 -8.48 -2.80 -5.88
C ALA A 353 -7.93 -3.26 -7.24
N LEU A 354 -7.09 -4.31 -7.27
CA LEU A 354 -6.53 -4.89 -8.50
C LEU A 354 -7.59 -5.49 -9.44
N LYS A 355 -8.79 -5.81 -8.95
CA LYS A 355 -9.91 -6.24 -9.80
C LYS A 355 -10.59 -5.06 -10.50
N MET A 356 -10.35 -3.83 -10.04
CA MET A 356 -11.05 -2.63 -10.48
C MET A 356 -10.19 -1.74 -11.39
N THR A 357 -8.86 -1.68 -11.17
CA THR A 357 -7.94 -0.86 -11.97
C THR A 357 -6.55 -1.50 -12.07
N SER A 358 -5.66 -0.92 -12.88
CA SER A 358 -4.27 -1.40 -13.04
C SER A 358 -3.46 -1.22 -11.77
N LYS A 359 -2.53 -2.14 -11.51
CA LYS A 359 -1.52 -2.02 -10.45
C LYS A 359 -0.69 -0.72 -10.55
N ASP A 360 -0.45 -0.23 -11.77
CA ASP A 360 0.30 1.02 -12.04
C ASP A 360 -0.46 2.28 -11.61
N LYS A 361 -1.74 2.15 -11.24
CA LYS A 361 -2.55 3.23 -10.66
C LYS A 361 -2.61 3.18 -9.13
N LEU A 362 -2.20 2.08 -8.50
CA LEU A 362 -2.47 1.82 -7.10
C LEU A 362 -1.24 2.12 -6.24
N VAL A 363 -1.43 2.96 -5.24
CA VAL A 363 -0.43 3.28 -4.22
C VAL A 363 -0.97 2.84 -2.86
N LEU A 364 -0.20 2.03 -2.12
CA LEU A 364 -0.65 1.52 -0.83
C LEU A 364 -0.39 2.53 0.29
N GLY A 365 -1.45 2.99 0.96
CA GLY A 365 -1.35 3.85 2.13
C GLY A 365 -0.85 3.11 3.39
N ILE A 366 0.10 3.73 4.10
CA ILE A 366 0.68 3.24 5.35
C ILE A 366 0.56 4.34 6.41
N SER A 367 -0.25 4.11 7.46
CA SER A 367 -0.39 5.05 8.58
C SER A 367 0.69 4.81 9.65
N LEU A 368 1.70 5.66 9.71
CA LEU A 368 2.80 5.57 10.68
C LEU A 368 2.39 5.89 12.12
N GLN A 369 1.14 6.32 12.35
CA GLN A 369 0.60 6.46 13.69
C GLN A 369 0.37 5.10 14.36
N SER A 370 -0.11 4.11 13.61
CA SER A 370 -0.47 2.78 14.14
C SER A 370 0.61 1.73 13.88
N GLU A 371 1.52 1.99 12.94
CA GLU A 371 2.49 1.01 12.45
C GLU A 371 3.83 1.03 13.20
N ASN A 372 4.52 -0.12 13.22
CA ASN A 372 5.90 -0.27 13.68
C ASN A 372 6.80 -0.78 12.54
N SER A 373 8.11 -0.91 12.77
CA SER A 373 9.05 -1.35 11.72
C SER A 373 8.66 -2.69 11.09
N SER A 374 8.30 -3.71 11.88
CA SER A 374 7.90 -5.01 11.33
C SER A 374 6.66 -4.93 10.44
N SER A 375 5.67 -4.13 10.84
CA SER A 375 4.42 -4.01 10.10
C SER A 375 4.54 -3.07 8.88
N VAL A 376 5.41 -2.05 8.96
CA VAL A 376 5.87 -1.26 7.80
C VAL A 376 6.52 -2.16 6.76
N ASN A 377 7.48 -3.02 7.15
CA ASN A 377 8.10 -3.99 6.24
C ASN A 377 7.04 -4.90 5.58
N THR A 378 6.08 -5.36 6.38
CA THR A 378 4.98 -6.22 5.88
C THR A 378 4.16 -5.52 4.80
N LYS A 379 3.81 -4.25 4.99
CA LYS A 379 3.03 -3.49 4.01
C LYS A 379 3.81 -3.16 2.75
N ILE A 380 5.09 -2.81 2.88
CA ILE A 380 5.98 -2.61 1.73
C ILE A 380 6.14 -3.92 0.95
N GLY A 381 6.36 -5.03 1.66
CA GLY A 381 6.42 -6.37 1.06
C GLY A 381 5.14 -6.73 0.29
N LEU A 382 3.96 -6.39 0.82
CA LEU A 382 2.70 -6.55 0.09
C LEU A 382 2.64 -5.67 -1.17
N ALA A 383 3.07 -4.41 -1.10
CA ALA A 383 3.11 -3.53 -2.27
C ALA A 383 4.02 -4.10 -3.38
N LYS A 384 5.24 -4.55 -3.03
CA LYS A 384 6.18 -5.20 -3.96
C LYS A 384 5.62 -6.51 -4.52
N ARG A 385 5.07 -7.37 -3.66
CA ARG A 385 4.49 -8.66 -4.04
C ARG A 385 3.37 -8.54 -5.07
N TYR A 386 2.58 -7.47 -4.99
CA TYR A 386 1.50 -7.19 -5.94
C TYR A 386 1.92 -6.27 -7.09
N ASP A 387 3.19 -5.88 -7.14
CA ASP A 387 3.77 -5.00 -8.16
C ASP A 387 2.93 -3.71 -8.32
N LEU A 388 2.54 -3.13 -7.18
CA LEU A 388 1.80 -1.87 -7.14
C LEU A 388 2.71 -0.72 -7.57
N LYS A 389 2.11 0.39 -8.03
CA LYS A 389 2.86 1.61 -8.37
C LYS A 389 3.81 1.99 -7.25
N GLY A 390 3.32 2.00 -6.01
CA GLY A 390 4.11 2.49 -4.88
C GLY A 390 3.45 2.38 -3.50
N ILE A 391 4.03 3.10 -2.54
CA ILE A 391 3.47 3.33 -1.20
C ILE A 391 3.23 4.82 -0.95
N ALA A 392 2.25 5.12 -0.08
CA ALA A 392 2.03 6.46 0.43
C ALA A 392 2.09 6.45 1.96
N VAL A 393 2.85 7.37 2.53
CA VAL A 393 3.11 7.42 3.96
C VAL A 393 2.27 8.51 4.60
N TRP A 394 1.35 8.12 5.47
CA TRP A 394 0.60 9.00 6.36
C TRP A 394 1.22 8.96 7.76
N ARG A 395 2.00 9.94 8.19
CA ARG A 395 2.34 11.20 7.53
C ARG A 395 3.68 11.72 8.06
N LEU A 396 4.28 12.67 7.35
CA LEU A 396 5.41 13.43 7.87
C LEU A 396 5.01 14.15 9.15
N GLY A 397 5.98 14.29 10.05
CA GLY A 397 5.78 14.71 11.44
C GLY A 397 5.60 13.54 12.41
N LEU A 398 5.26 12.34 11.92
CA LEU A 398 5.09 11.13 12.74
C LEU A 398 6.05 10.00 12.35
N ILE A 399 6.96 10.21 11.40
CA ILE A 399 7.91 9.17 11.00
C ILE A 399 8.91 8.95 12.13
N ALA A 400 8.80 7.82 12.85
CA ALA A 400 9.80 7.39 13.81
C ALA A 400 11.07 6.90 13.08
N GLN A 401 12.24 7.09 13.69
CA GLN A 401 13.52 6.68 13.09
C GLN A 401 13.53 5.19 12.69
N ALA A 402 13.02 4.30 13.54
CA ALA A 402 12.97 2.87 13.24
C ALA A 402 12.08 2.53 12.02
N ALA A 403 11.01 3.29 11.78
CA ALA A 403 10.18 3.13 10.59
C ALA A 403 10.91 3.65 9.35
N TRP A 404 11.60 4.80 9.47
CA TRP A 404 12.43 5.36 8.39
C TRP A 404 13.57 4.40 7.99
N ASP A 405 14.28 3.85 8.97
CA ASP A 405 15.36 2.90 8.73
C ASP A 405 14.82 1.65 8.02
N GLN A 406 13.69 1.12 8.48
CA GLN A 406 13.05 -0.03 7.82
C GLN A 406 12.66 0.26 6.37
N MET A 407 12.12 1.45 6.08
CA MET A 407 11.82 1.83 4.69
C MET A 407 13.09 1.86 3.85
N ASN A 408 14.20 2.39 4.37
CA ASN A 408 15.50 2.42 3.68
C ASN A 408 16.15 1.04 3.48
N GLU A 409 15.81 0.06 4.31
CA GLU A 409 16.19 -1.34 4.10
C GLU A 409 15.37 -2.01 3.00
N SER A 410 14.12 -1.54 2.78
CA SER A 410 13.13 -2.22 1.94
C SER A 410 12.97 -1.63 0.55
N ILE A 411 13.22 -0.31 0.39
CA ILE A 411 12.93 0.49 -0.82
C ILE A 411 14.15 1.34 -1.19
N GLU A 412 14.52 1.32 -2.47
CA GLU A 412 15.43 2.31 -3.08
C GLU A 412 14.64 3.59 -3.32
N PHE A 413 14.84 4.58 -2.43
CA PHE A 413 14.31 5.92 -2.63
C PHE A 413 14.99 6.57 -3.84
N GLY A 414 14.20 7.18 -4.72
CA GLY A 414 14.70 7.96 -5.85
C GLY A 414 15.55 9.13 -5.36
N ASN A 415 16.66 9.40 -6.06
CA ASN A 415 17.48 10.59 -5.86
C ASN A 415 17.14 11.68 -6.88
#